data_AF-A0A661RB26-F1
#
_entry.id   AF-A0A661RB26-F1
#
_cell.length_a   1.000
_cell.length_b   1.000
_cell.length_c   1.000
_cell.angle_alpha   90.00
_cell.angle_beta   90.00
_cell.angle_gamma   90.00
#
_symmetry.space_group_name_H-M   'P 1'
#
loop_
_entity.id
_entity.type
_entity.pdbx_description
1 polymer ?
#
loop_
_entity_poly.entity_id
_entity_poly.type
_entity_poly.pdbx_seq_one_letter_code
_entity_poly.pdbx_strand_id
1 'polypeptide(L)'
;MAEQATPEELSQQISDLEKKVGRYAVQNKDEKYRILFEKSKDAILIIENEKFVDCNKAAVDMLGYKNKNELLQTHPSQLSPDKQPDGRDSFTKANEIMDLTLKNGSNRFEWDHIRANGEIFPV
;
A
#
# COMPACT_ATOMS: atom_id res chain seq x y z
N MET A 1 -49.94 27.57 2.81
CA MET A 1 -49.10 27.94 1.65
C MET A 1 -47.69 27.50 1.98
N ALA A 2 -47.04 26.71 1.13
CA ALA A 2 -45.64 26.33 1.38
C ALA A 2 -44.75 27.53 1.06
N GLU A 3 -43.98 27.97 2.05
CA GLU A 3 -42.96 29.01 1.89
C GLU A 3 -41.90 28.46 0.91
N GLN A 4 -41.81 29.03 -0.28
CA GLN A 4 -40.85 28.60 -1.28
C GLN A 4 -39.47 29.16 -0.92
N ALA A 5 -38.46 28.29 -0.91
CA ALA A 5 -37.08 28.66 -0.66
C ALA A 5 -36.63 29.74 -1.65
N THR A 6 -35.93 30.74 -1.13
CA THR A 6 -35.39 31.86 -1.90
C THR A 6 -34.28 31.37 -2.86
N PRO A 7 -34.00 32.13 -3.95
CA PRO A 7 -32.90 31.79 -4.86
C PRO A 7 -31.53 31.65 -4.16
N GLU A 8 -31.28 32.43 -3.11
CA GLU A 8 -30.06 32.32 -2.30
C GLU A 8 -30.01 31.02 -1.50
N GLU A 9 -31.12 30.61 -0.88
CA GLU A 9 -31.21 29.34 -0.16
C GLU A 9 -31.01 28.14 -1.09
N LEU A 10 -31.57 28.19 -2.30
CA LEU A 10 -31.37 27.15 -3.32
C LEU A 10 -29.92 27.08 -3.79
N SER A 11 -29.27 28.22 -4.03
CA SER A 11 -27.85 28.29 -4.41
C SER A 11 -26.94 27.72 -3.32
N GLN A 12 -27.22 28.05 -2.06
CA GLN A 12 -26.49 27.52 -0.91
C GLN A 12 -26.66 26.00 -0.78
N GLN A 13 -27.89 25.49 -0.95
CA GLN A 13 -28.16 24.05 -0.93
C GLN A 13 -27.44 23.30 -2.05
N ILE A 14 -27.37 23.86 -3.26
CA ILE A 14 -26.62 23.27 -4.38
C ILE A 14 -25.12 23.19 -4.03
N SER A 15 -24.52 24.27 -3.53
CA SER A 15 -23.11 24.29 -3.11
C SER A 15 -22.79 23.25 -2.04
N ASP A 16 -23.68 23.08 -1.06
CA ASP A 16 -23.50 22.09 0.00
C ASP A 16 -23.68 20.65 -0.48
N LEU A 17 -24.58 20.42 -1.44
CA LEU A 17 -24.72 19.13 -2.11
C LEU A 17 -23.49 18.78 -2.93
N GLU A 18 -22.93 19.71 -3.70
CA GLU A 18 -21.70 19.51 -4.47
C GLU A 18 -20.52 19.12 -3.56
N LYS A 19 -20.34 19.82 -2.43
CA LYS A 19 -19.32 19.47 -1.43
C LYS A 19 -19.54 18.08 -0.85
N LYS A 20 -20.78 17.71 -0.54
CA LYS A 20 -21.11 16.37 -0.03
C LYS A 20 -20.82 15.29 -1.07
N VAL A 21 -21.23 15.49 -2.33
CA VAL A 21 -20.98 14.55 -3.44
C VAL A 21 -19.48 14.36 -3.64
N GLY A 22 -18.69 15.44 -3.62
CA GLY A 22 -17.23 15.36 -3.71
C GLY A 22 -16.61 14.53 -2.58
N ARG A 23 -17.02 14.77 -1.33
CA ARG A 23 -16.55 13.99 -0.16
C ARG A 23 -16.94 12.51 -0.26
N TYR A 24 -18.19 12.22 -0.61
CA TYR A 24 -18.66 10.84 -0.80
C TYR A 24 -17.89 10.14 -1.91
N ALA A 25 -17.56 10.82 -3.01
CA ALA A 25 -16.79 10.23 -4.11
C ALA A 25 -15.36 9.86 -3.69
N VAL A 26 -14.69 10.72 -2.91
CA VAL A 26 -13.36 10.42 -2.35
C VAL A 26 -13.43 9.23 -1.38
N GLN A 27 -14.36 9.28 -0.42
CA GLN A 27 -14.54 8.21 0.57
C GLN A 27 -14.85 6.85 -0.08
N ASN A 28 -15.72 6.82 -1.09
CA ASN A 28 -16.04 5.58 -1.81
C ASN A 28 -14.84 5.03 -2.60
N LYS A 29 -14.00 5.90 -3.16
CA LYS A 29 -12.78 5.47 -3.86
C LYS A 29 -11.80 4.84 -2.88
N ASP A 30 -11.58 5.48 -1.72
CA ASP A 30 -10.69 4.97 -0.68
C ASP A 30 -11.19 3.64 -0.11
N GLU A 31 -12.51 3.51 0.07
CA GLU A 31 -13.12 2.27 0.57
C GLU A 31 -12.97 1.12 -0.44
N LYS A 32 -13.24 1.36 -1.73
CA LYS A 32 -13.04 0.35 -2.77
C LYS A 32 -11.58 -0.06 -2.89
N TYR A 33 -10.65 0.90 -2.89
CA TYR A 33 -9.23 0.63 -2.88
C TYR A 33 -8.84 -0.23 -1.67
N ARG A 34 -9.30 0.17 -0.47
CA ARG A 34 -8.98 -0.56 0.77
C ARG A 34 -9.54 -1.98 0.76
N ILE A 35 -10.75 -2.19 0.25
CA ILE A 35 -11.31 -3.53 0.10
C ILE A 35 -10.46 -4.37 -0.87
N LEU A 36 -10.10 -3.85 -2.04
CA LEU A 36 -9.29 -4.60 -3.01
C LEU A 36 -7.90 -4.93 -2.46
N PHE A 37 -7.25 -3.95 -1.83
CA PHE A 37 -5.94 -4.12 -1.21
C PHE A 37 -5.98 -5.18 -0.10
N GLU A 38 -6.90 -5.04 0.87
CA GLU A 38 -6.99 -5.93 2.03
C GLU A 38 -7.54 -7.33 1.71
N LYS A 39 -8.36 -7.46 0.66
CA LYS A 39 -8.94 -8.74 0.25
C LYS A 39 -8.12 -9.49 -0.79
N SER A 40 -7.11 -8.86 -1.39
CA SER A 40 -6.19 -9.54 -2.28
C SER A 40 -5.57 -10.76 -1.60
N LYS A 41 -5.40 -11.84 -2.38
CA LYS A 41 -4.67 -13.04 -1.94
C LYS A 41 -3.17 -12.94 -2.17
N ASP A 42 -2.76 -12.05 -3.06
CA ASP A 42 -1.35 -11.75 -3.26
C ASP A 42 -0.87 -10.83 -2.14
N ALA A 43 0.35 -11.10 -1.66
CA ALA A 43 1.02 -10.22 -0.72
C ALA A 43 1.34 -8.90 -1.41
N ILE A 44 0.88 -7.78 -0.83
CA ILE A 44 1.14 -6.44 -1.33
C ILE A 44 1.76 -5.63 -0.20
N LEU A 45 2.93 -5.05 -0.47
CA LEU A 45 3.61 -4.09 0.39
C LEU A 45 3.76 -2.76 -0.35
N ILE A 46 3.60 -1.66 0.38
CA ILE A 46 3.78 -0.29 -0.12
C ILE A 46 5.05 0.27 0.52
N ILE A 47 5.96 0.75 -0.33
CA ILE A 47 7.23 1.33 0.09
C ILE A 47 7.24 2.82 -0.23
N GLU A 48 7.61 3.64 0.75
CA GLU A 48 7.95 5.05 0.57
C GLU A 48 9.24 5.35 1.35
N ASN A 49 10.12 6.17 0.77
CA ASN A 49 11.41 6.53 1.39
C ASN A 49 12.16 5.28 1.90
N GLU A 50 12.24 4.25 1.06
CA GLU A 50 12.96 2.99 1.31
C GLU A 50 12.39 2.17 2.48
N LYS A 51 11.19 2.48 2.96
CA LYS A 51 10.54 1.80 4.09
C LYS A 51 9.14 1.35 3.75
N PHE A 52 8.73 0.23 4.34
CA PHE A 52 7.32 -0.17 4.29
C PHE A 52 6.44 0.83 5.03
N VAL A 53 5.44 1.38 4.34
CA VAL A 53 4.45 2.30 4.91
C VAL A 53 3.06 1.67 5.05
N ASP A 54 2.78 0.64 4.26
CA ASP A 54 1.60 -0.20 4.45
C ASP A 54 1.81 -1.60 3.88
N CYS A 55 0.97 -2.54 4.28
CA CYS A 55 0.89 -3.87 3.69
C CYS A 55 -0.50 -4.48 3.93
N ASN A 56 -0.93 -5.36 3.04
CA ASN A 56 -2.21 -6.03 3.19
C ASN A 56 -2.11 -7.25 4.12
N LYS A 57 -3.27 -7.78 4.51
CA LYS A 57 -3.34 -9.00 5.32
C LYS A 57 -2.57 -10.19 4.72
N ALA A 58 -2.58 -10.36 3.39
CA ALA A 58 -1.86 -11.46 2.75
C ALA A 58 -0.34 -11.37 2.95
N ALA A 59 0.25 -10.16 2.92
CA ALA A 59 1.66 -9.97 3.21
C ALA A 59 2.01 -10.30 4.66
N VAL A 60 1.17 -9.90 5.62
CA VAL A 60 1.35 -10.25 7.05
C VAL A 60 1.32 -11.75 7.25
N ASP A 61 0.32 -12.43 6.68
CA ASP A 61 0.15 -13.87 6.78
C ASP A 61 1.31 -14.61 6.08
N MET A 62 1.73 -14.14 4.91
CA MET A 62 2.85 -14.70 4.15
C MET A 62 4.18 -14.53 4.88
N LEU A 63 4.44 -13.39 5.53
CA LEU A 63 5.72 -13.18 6.23
C LEU A 63 5.71 -13.74 7.66
N GLY A 64 4.55 -14.19 8.15
CA GLY A 64 4.41 -14.84 9.46
C GLY A 64 4.40 -13.88 10.65
N TYR A 65 4.13 -12.60 10.43
CA TYR A 65 4.06 -11.60 11.50
C TYR A 65 2.66 -11.54 12.11
N LYS A 66 2.54 -11.02 13.34
CA LYS A 66 1.23 -10.99 14.03
C LYS A 66 0.32 -9.89 13.49
N ASN A 67 0.90 -8.79 13.04
CA ASN A 67 0.19 -7.62 12.53
C ASN A 67 1.14 -6.76 11.69
N LYS A 68 0.57 -5.84 10.91
CA LYS A 68 1.35 -5.00 10.00
C LYS A 68 2.37 -4.08 10.68
N ASN A 69 2.13 -3.63 11.91
CA ASN A 69 3.02 -2.67 12.57
C ASN A 69 4.42 -3.26 12.83
N GLU A 70 4.55 -4.58 12.85
CA GLU A 70 5.85 -5.27 12.96
C GLU A 70 6.67 -5.21 11.67
N LEU A 71 6.04 -4.89 10.53
CA LEU A 71 6.66 -4.72 9.22
C LEU A 71 6.94 -3.25 8.90
N LEU A 72 6.09 -2.33 9.39
CA LEU A 72 6.18 -0.92 9.00
C LEU A 72 7.48 -0.27 9.48
N GLN A 73 7.92 0.74 8.73
CA GLN A 73 9.14 1.51 8.99
C GLN A 73 10.45 0.71 8.94
N THR A 74 10.39 -0.52 8.42
CA THR A 74 11.57 -1.35 8.14
C THR A 74 11.94 -1.26 6.66
N HIS A 75 13.23 -1.40 6.39
CA HIS A 75 13.76 -1.48 5.04
C HIS A 75 13.53 -2.90 4.47
N PRO A 76 13.17 -3.10 3.19
CA PRO A 76 12.90 -4.43 2.62
C PRO A 76 14.00 -5.47 2.86
N SER A 77 15.26 -5.05 2.82
CA SER A 77 16.40 -5.95 3.06
C SER A 77 16.46 -6.51 4.49
N GLN A 78 15.77 -5.90 5.47
CA GLN A 78 15.72 -6.41 6.84
C GLN A 78 14.88 -7.68 6.97
N LEU A 79 14.02 -7.94 5.98
CA LEU A 79 13.16 -9.13 5.89
C LEU A 79 13.70 -10.10 4.84
N SER A 80 15.01 -10.09 4.62
CA SER A 80 15.70 -10.81 3.55
C SER A 80 17.01 -11.38 4.08
N PRO A 81 17.50 -12.51 3.54
CA PRO A 81 18.85 -13.00 3.84
C PRO A 81 19.91 -12.00 3.39
N ASP A 82 21.16 -12.15 3.85
CA ASP A 82 22.26 -11.25 3.44
C ASP A 82 22.47 -11.23 1.92
N LYS A 83 22.26 -12.39 1.27
CA LYS A 83 22.43 -12.59 -0.16
C LYS A 83 21.15 -13.10 -0.81
N GLN A 84 20.86 -12.59 -1.99
CA GLN A 84 19.75 -13.01 -2.85
C GLN A 84 20.14 -14.19 -3.73
N PRO A 85 19.20 -14.86 -4.43
CA PRO A 85 19.49 -16.04 -5.26
C PRO A 85 20.58 -15.83 -6.32
N ASP A 86 20.77 -14.60 -6.78
CA ASP A 86 21.82 -14.19 -7.73
C ASP A 86 23.19 -13.90 -7.06
N GLY A 87 23.31 -14.15 -5.76
CA GLY A 87 24.51 -13.90 -4.96
C GLY A 87 24.73 -12.43 -4.59
N ARG A 88 23.83 -11.51 -4.98
CA ARG A 88 23.98 -10.09 -4.67
C ARG A 88 23.58 -9.79 -3.23
N ASP A 89 24.19 -8.76 -2.66
CA ASP A 89 23.81 -8.21 -1.37
C ASP A 89 22.38 -7.67 -1.38
N SER A 90 21.56 -8.06 -0.42
CA SER A 90 20.14 -7.71 -0.36
C SER A 90 19.91 -6.20 -0.20
N PHE A 91 20.69 -5.51 0.63
CA PHE A 91 20.53 -4.06 0.79
C PHE A 91 20.84 -3.33 -0.52
N THR A 92 21.96 -3.66 -1.14
CA THR A 92 22.40 -3.06 -2.40
C THR A 92 21.40 -3.35 -3.53
N LYS A 93 20.96 -4.61 -3.66
CA LYS A 93 20.03 -5.00 -4.72
C LYS A 93 18.64 -4.38 -4.53
N ALA A 94 18.14 -4.29 -3.29
CA ALA A 94 16.86 -3.66 -3.00
C ALA A 94 16.84 -2.18 -3.42
N ASN A 95 17.89 -1.42 -3.09
CA ASN A 95 18.01 -0.01 -3.48
C ASN A 95 18.07 0.15 -5.01
N GLU A 96 18.87 -0.66 -5.70
CA GLU A 96 18.91 -0.64 -7.17
C GLU A 96 17.54 -0.95 -7.80
N ILE A 97 16.82 -1.94 -7.25
CA ILE A 97 15.47 -2.29 -7.73
C ILE A 97 14.50 -1.13 -7.51
N MET A 98 14.55 -0.47 -6.35
CA MET A 98 13.70 0.69 -6.07
C MET A 98 13.98 1.83 -7.06
N ASP A 99 15.25 2.14 -7.31
CA ASP A 99 15.67 3.16 -8.28
C ASP A 99 15.23 2.82 -9.71
N LEU A 100 15.44 1.57 -10.13
CA LEU A 100 15.00 1.09 -11.45
C LEU A 100 13.48 1.15 -11.59
N THR A 101 12.73 0.83 -10.53
CA THR A 101 11.26 0.89 -10.53
C THR A 101 10.76 2.32 -10.62
N LEU A 102 11.38 3.27 -9.90
CA LEU A 102 11.07 4.70 -10.01
C LEU A 102 11.34 5.24 -11.42
N LYS A 103 12.41 4.76 -12.07
CA LYS A 103 12.77 5.17 -13.43
C LYS A 103 11.88 4.54 -14.51
N ASN A 104 11.55 3.26 -14.39
CA ASN A 104 10.89 2.48 -15.43
C ASN A 104 9.38 2.29 -15.19
N GLY A 105 8.88 2.68 -14.02
CA GLY A 105 7.50 2.48 -13.56
C GLY A 105 7.20 1.09 -13.02
N SER A 106 7.91 0.05 -13.47
CA SER A 106 7.76 -1.32 -12.96
C SER A 106 9.04 -2.13 -13.13
N ASN A 107 9.20 -3.16 -12.30
CA ASN A 107 10.30 -4.13 -12.40
C ASN A 107 9.82 -5.51 -11.92
N ARG A 108 10.40 -6.58 -12.47
CA ARG A 108 10.17 -7.96 -12.02
C ARG A 108 11.51 -8.64 -11.80
N PHE A 109 11.66 -9.27 -10.65
CA PHE A 109 12.89 -9.89 -10.18
C PHE A 109 12.53 -11.06 -9.26
N GLU A 110 13.48 -11.97 -9.08
CA GLU A 110 13.39 -13.03 -8.07
C GLU A 110 13.98 -12.53 -6.75
N TRP A 111 13.34 -12.91 -5.64
CA TRP A 111 13.72 -12.48 -4.30
C TRP A 111 13.51 -13.58 -3.26
N ASP A 112 14.42 -13.67 -2.29
CA ASP A 112 14.24 -14.49 -1.09
C ASP A 112 13.91 -13.59 0.11
N HIS A 113 12.90 -13.99 0.88
CA HIS A 113 12.50 -13.36 2.13
C HIS A 113 12.78 -14.25 3.34
N ILE A 114 12.91 -13.63 4.52
CA ILE A 114 12.93 -14.29 5.82
C ILE A 114 11.56 -14.08 6.49
N ARG A 115 10.87 -15.18 6.83
CA ARG A 115 9.68 -15.17 7.67
C ARG A 115 10.03 -14.81 9.11
N ALA A 116 9.05 -14.39 9.91
CA ALA A 116 9.24 -14.08 11.34
C ALA A 116 9.78 -15.27 12.18
N ASN A 117 9.63 -16.50 11.70
CA ASN A 117 10.19 -17.71 12.32
C ASN A 117 11.65 -18.01 11.90
N GLY A 118 12.25 -17.18 11.03
CA GLY A 118 13.60 -17.36 10.50
C GLY A 118 13.70 -18.20 9.22
N GLU A 119 12.60 -18.76 8.72
CA GLU A 119 12.58 -19.54 7.48
C GLU A 119 12.82 -18.64 6.26
N ILE A 120 13.74 -19.05 5.38
CA ILE A 120 13.98 -18.41 4.08
C ILE A 120 13.06 -19.04 3.04
N PHE A 121 12.40 -18.23 2.23
CA PHE A 121 11.55 -18.69 1.13
C PHE A 121 11.64 -17.77 -0.10
N PRO A 122 11.53 -18.33 -1.32
CA PRO A 122 11.53 -17.56 -2.56
C PRO A 122 10.15 -16.97 -2.87
N VAL A 123 10.15 -15.80 -3.52
CA VAL A 123 8.98 -15.11 -4.09
C VAL A 123 9.23 -14.62 -5.53
#